data_AF-A0A0C3BWL1-F1
#
_entry.id   AF-A0A0C3BWL1-F1
#
_cell.length_a   1.000
_cell.length_b   1.000
_cell.length_c   1.000
_cell.angle_alpha   90.00
_cell.angle_beta   90.00
_cell.angle_gamma   90.00
#
_symmetry.space_group_name_H-M   'P 1'
#
loop_
_entity.id
_entity.type
_entity.pdbx_description
1 polymer ?
#
loop_
_entity_poly.entity_id
_entity_poly.type
_entity_poly.pdbx_seq_one_letter_code
_entity_poly.pdbx_strand_id
1 'polypeptide(L)'
;MEEPQFTHLLQSNDAPPEDTVREVTNFLAGPWQDLAYVDDEIQRLWELLDQAQWQRNQTVDFINTYNVILSPIRRIPTDILHEIFSYCPTTHRNPVMSTKEAPLILTQICRSWRSVALSCPCIWARIHTPGAFDEDEFQAHGLPCYETMQMRCEHIQTWLSRSATFPISVSIDYPYSRWDPSDRQTSWEEKIVKRLFETLSPFAPRWKDVEIRLPADLHPHLEALIPVENLPNLRNLKISAEGRRISGL
;
A
#
# COMPACT_ATOMS: atom_id res chain seq x y z
N MET A 1 -19.11 -53.20 17.69
CA MET A 1 -19.98 -54.39 17.66
C MET A 1 -20.61 -54.47 19.03
N GLU A 2 -21.94 -54.37 19.12
CA GLU A 2 -22.65 -54.52 20.39
C GLU A 2 -22.90 -56.00 20.64
N GLU A 3 -22.55 -56.49 21.83
CA GLU A 3 -22.86 -57.86 22.25
C GLU A 3 -24.34 -57.93 22.66
N PRO A 4 -25.15 -58.84 22.07
CA PRO A 4 -26.60 -58.89 22.27
C PRO A 4 -27.01 -59.14 23.72
N GLN A 5 -26.11 -59.67 24.55
CA GLN A 5 -26.35 -59.94 25.98
C GLN A 5 -26.39 -58.67 26.86
N PHE A 6 -25.83 -57.55 26.41
CA PHE A 6 -25.82 -56.29 27.16
C PHE A 6 -26.79 -55.24 26.61
N THR A 7 -27.38 -55.47 25.43
CA THR A 7 -28.21 -54.48 24.72
C THR A 7 -29.46 -54.03 25.50
N HIS A 8 -30.09 -54.91 26.28
CA HIS A 8 -31.24 -54.56 27.14
C HIS A 8 -30.86 -53.54 28.23
N LEU A 9 -29.61 -53.58 28.71
CA LEU A 9 -29.10 -52.69 29.75
C LEU A 9 -28.73 -51.31 29.21
N LEU A 10 -28.52 -51.18 27.89
CA LEU A 10 -28.26 -49.91 27.23
C LEU A 10 -29.52 -49.03 27.08
N GLN A 11 -30.71 -49.59 27.36
CA GLN A 11 -32.02 -48.94 27.18
C GLN A 11 -32.75 -48.67 28.50
N SER A 12 -32.14 -48.97 29.65
CA SER A 12 -32.70 -48.72 31.00
C SER A 12 -31.73 -47.91 31.86
N ASN A 13 -32.28 -47.09 32.76
CA ASN A 13 -31.51 -46.31 33.75
C ASN A 13 -31.43 -46.98 35.12
N ASP A 14 -31.98 -48.19 35.27
CA ASP A 14 -31.90 -48.95 36.53
C ASP A 14 -30.48 -49.48 36.77
N ALA A 15 -30.04 -49.51 38.03
CA ALA A 15 -28.70 -49.98 38.38
C ALA A 15 -28.55 -51.49 38.06
N PRO A 16 -27.55 -51.89 37.25
CA PRO A 16 -27.35 -53.29 36.90
C PRO A 16 -26.81 -54.10 38.11
N PRO A 17 -27.08 -55.41 38.17
CA PRO A 17 -26.51 -56.30 39.18
C PRO A 17 -24.98 -56.32 39.16
N GLU A 18 -24.34 -56.50 40.32
CA GLU A 18 -22.87 -56.48 40.45
C GLU A 18 -22.15 -57.51 39.57
N ASP A 19 -22.72 -58.71 39.39
CA ASP A 19 -22.14 -59.75 38.52
C ASP A 19 -22.10 -59.29 37.05
N THR A 20 -23.15 -58.61 36.60
CA THR A 20 -23.23 -58.04 35.24
C THR A 20 -22.23 -56.90 35.06
N VAL A 21 -22.04 -56.06 36.09
CA VAL A 21 -21.00 -55.01 36.09
C VAL A 21 -19.62 -55.64 35.94
N ARG A 22 -19.34 -56.74 36.66
CA ARG A 22 -18.06 -57.46 36.57
C ARG A 22 -17.84 -58.08 35.18
N GLU A 23 -18.88 -58.68 34.59
CA GLU A 23 -18.82 -59.24 33.24
C GLU A 23 -18.53 -58.18 32.18
N VAL A 24 -19.23 -57.04 32.22
CA VAL A 24 -18.97 -55.90 31.32
C VAL A 24 -17.58 -55.32 31.54
N THR A 25 -17.13 -55.20 32.79
CA THR A 25 -15.79 -54.70 33.12
C THR A 25 -14.70 -55.61 32.52
N ASN A 26 -14.85 -56.93 32.67
CA ASN A 26 -13.93 -57.90 32.07
C ASN A 26 -13.99 -57.86 30.54
N PHE A 27 -15.18 -57.71 29.97
CA PHE A 27 -15.37 -57.60 28.52
C PHE A 27 -14.68 -56.35 27.95
N LEU A 28 -14.80 -55.22 28.64
CA LEU A 28 -14.18 -53.96 28.23
C LEU A 28 -12.66 -53.92 28.44
N ALA A 29 -12.08 -54.83 29.24
CA ALA A 29 -10.64 -54.84 29.51
C ALA A 29 -9.78 -54.92 28.24
N GLY A 30 -10.18 -55.73 27.24
CA GLY A 30 -9.51 -55.79 25.94
C GLY A 30 -9.63 -54.49 25.14
N PRO A 31 -10.85 -53.98 24.88
CA PRO A 31 -11.05 -52.68 24.25
C PRO A 31 -10.33 -51.51 24.93
N TRP A 32 -10.23 -51.49 26.26
CA TRP A 32 -9.45 -50.48 26.98
C TRP A 32 -7.95 -50.58 26.70
N GLN A 33 -7.41 -51.80 26.59
CA GLN A 33 -6.01 -52.04 26.22
C GLN A 33 -5.75 -51.65 24.76
N ASP A 34 -6.66 -52.00 23.85
CA ASP A 34 -6.56 -51.63 22.43
C ASP A 34 -6.62 -50.11 22.25
N LEU A 35 -7.51 -49.43 22.97
CA LEU A 35 -7.61 -47.97 22.95
C LEU A 35 -6.31 -47.32 23.47
N ALA A 36 -5.80 -47.79 24.61
CA ALA A 36 -4.53 -47.30 25.17
C ALA A 36 -3.36 -47.48 24.18
N TYR A 37 -3.31 -48.63 23.50
CA TYR A 37 -2.30 -48.87 22.47
C TYR A 37 -2.41 -47.90 21.28
N VAL A 38 -3.63 -47.66 20.79
CA VAL A 38 -3.86 -46.71 19.68
C VAL A 38 -3.52 -45.28 20.11
N ASP A 39 -3.87 -44.88 21.33
CA ASP A 39 -3.54 -43.56 21.87
C ASP A 39 -2.02 -43.36 22.00
N ASP A 40 -1.29 -44.37 22.48
CA ASP A 40 0.18 -44.36 22.55
C ASP A 40 0.80 -44.28 21.14
N GLU A 41 0.25 -45.00 20.17
CA GLU A 41 0.73 -44.94 18.78
C GLU A 41 0.43 -43.59 18.12
N ILE A 42 -0.74 -43.00 18.39
CA ILE A 42 -1.08 -41.63 17.97
C ILE A 42 -0.04 -40.66 18.53
N GLN A 43 0.25 -40.73 19.83
CA GLN A 43 1.23 -39.87 20.48
C GLN A 43 2.63 -40.03 19.84
N ARG A 44 3.07 -41.28 19.61
CA ARG A 44 4.34 -41.57 18.93
C ARG A 44 4.40 -40.97 17.53
N LEU A 45 3.32 -41.09 16.75
CA LEU A 45 3.24 -40.54 15.40
C LEU A 45 3.23 -39.00 15.40
N TRP A 46 2.60 -38.37 16.39
CA TRP A 46 2.66 -36.92 16.58
C TRP A 46 4.09 -36.44 16.84
N GLU A 47 4.83 -37.13 17.70
CA GLU A 47 6.23 -36.81 17.99
C GLU A 47 7.12 -36.95 16.75
N LEU A 48 6.93 -38.02 15.97
CA LEU A 48 7.64 -38.23 14.71
C LEU A 48 7.29 -37.15 13.67
N LEU A 49 6.02 -36.77 13.59
CA LEU A 49 5.57 -35.71 12.68
C LEU A 49 6.18 -34.36 13.07
N ASP A 50 6.20 -34.03 14.37
CA ASP A 50 6.79 -32.79 14.88
C ASP A 50 8.30 -32.74 14.57
N GLN A 51 9.02 -33.83 14.81
CA GLN A 51 10.44 -33.94 14.46
C GLN A 51 10.67 -33.74 12.95
N ALA A 52 9.88 -34.38 12.10
CA ALA A 52 10.00 -34.23 10.64
C ALA A 52 9.67 -32.80 10.18
N GLN A 53 8.66 -32.15 10.80
CA GLN A 53 8.32 -30.76 10.51
C GLN A 53 9.43 -29.81 10.95
N TRP A 54 10.05 -30.05 12.11
CA TRP A 54 11.20 -29.28 12.57
C TRP A 54 12.36 -29.39 11.58
N GLN A 55 12.73 -30.61 11.16
CA GLN A 55 13.79 -30.83 10.17
C GLN A 55 13.48 -30.17 8.82
N ARG A 56 12.22 -30.26 8.36
CA ARG A 56 11.74 -29.59 7.15
C ARG A 56 11.93 -28.08 7.27
N ASN A 57 11.47 -27.47 8.36
CA ASN A 57 11.55 -26.03 8.55
C ASN A 57 13.01 -25.55 8.61
N GLN A 58 13.89 -26.25 9.32
CA GLN A 58 15.33 -25.97 9.32
C GLN A 58 15.94 -26.01 7.91
N THR A 59 15.57 -27.02 7.12
CA THR A 59 16.05 -27.16 5.74
C THR A 59 15.53 -26.05 4.84
N VAL A 60 14.24 -25.69 4.98
CA VAL A 60 13.63 -24.59 4.24
C VAL A 60 14.30 -23.26 4.59
N ASP A 61 14.56 -22.99 5.86
CA ASP A 61 15.24 -21.78 6.31
C ASP A 61 16.68 -21.71 5.79
N PHE A 62 17.40 -22.83 5.81
CA PHE A 62 18.72 -22.94 5.20
C PHE A 62 18.67 -22.63 3.70
N ILE A 63 17.77 -23.26 2.95
CA ILE A 63 17.61 -23.01 1.50
C ILE A 63 17.28 -21.54 1.24
N ASN A 64 16.33 -20.96 1.98
CA ASN A 64 15.91 -19.57 1.82
C ASN A 64 17.05 -18.58 2.09
N THR A 65 17.90 -18.87 3.07
CA THR A 65 19.10 -18.06 3.38
C THR A 65 20.02 -17.92 2.16
N TYR A 66 20.25 -19.00 1.42
CA TYR A 66 21.11 -18.96 0.22
C TYR A 66 20.37 -18.52 -1.04
N ASN A 67 19.06 -18.78 -1.16
CA ASN A 67 18.26 -18.30 -2.28
C ASN A 67 18.28 -16.77 -2.39
N VAL A 68 18.42 -16.05 -1.27
CA VAL A 68 18.63 -14.60 -1.28
C VAL A 68 19.89 -14.20 -2.05
N ILE A 69 20.98 -14.99 -1.98
CA ILE A 69 22.22 -14.76 -2.74
C ILE A 69 22.01 -15.06 -4.23
N LEU A 70 21.26 -16.12 -4.51
CA LEU A 70 20.95 -16.57 -5.87
C LEU A 70 19.81 -15.78 -6.53
N SER A 71 19.20 -14.85 -5.80
CA SER A 71 18.06 -14.08 -6.27
C SER A 71 18.37 -13.40 -7.62
N PRO A 72 17.59 -13.68 -8.68
CA PRO A 72 17.85 -13.16 -10.02
C PRO A 72 18.03 -11.64 -10.04
N ILE A 73 17.29 -10.93 -9.19
CA ILE A 73 17.31 -9.47 -9.11
C ILE A 73 18.69 -8.88 -8.80
N ARG A 74 19.57 -9.65 -8.14
CA ARG A 74 20.95 -9.23 -7.84
C ARG A 74 21.89 -9.32 -9.04
N ARG A 75 21.45 -9.97 -10.13
CA ARG A 75 22.21 -10.18 -11.36
C ARG A 75 21.63 -9.44 -12.55
N ILE A 76 20.45 -8.83 -12.42
CA ILE A 76 19.83 -8.06 -13.50
C ILE A 76 20.67 -6.80 -13.74
N PRO A 77 21.11 -6.55 -14.99
CA PRO A 77 21.81 -5.32 -15.34
C PRO A 77 20.95 -4.10 -15.07
N THR A 78 21.59 -2.98 -14.73
CA THR A 78 20.92 -1.71 -14.44
C THR A 78 20.00 -1.27 -15.58
N ASP A 79 20.39 -1.46 -16.85
CA ASP A 79 19.59 -1.06 -18.02
C ASP A 79 18.25 -1.83 -18.10
N ILE A 80 18.28 -3.12 -17.75
CA ILE A 80 17.07 -3.94 -17.70
C ILE A 80 16.18 -3.52 -16.52
N LEU A 81 16.77 -3.15 -15.39
CA LEU A 81 16.00 -2.56 -14.27
C LEU A 81 15.37 -1.22 -14.67
N HIS A 82 16.08 -0.37 -15.41
CA HIS A 82 15.52 0.86 -15.97
C HIS A 82 14.30 0.58 -16.87
N GLU A 83 14.43 -0.41 -17.76
CA GLU A 83 13.35 -0.84 -18.64
C GLU A 83 12.15 -1.34 -17.83
N ILE A 84 12.36 -2.26 -16.88
CA ILE A 84 11.29 -2.75 -15.99
C ILE A 84 10.62 -1.58 -15.24
N PHE A 85 11.41 -0.68 -14.65
CA PHE A 85 10.88 0.44 -13.90
C PHE A 85 10.05 1.38 -14.77
N SER A 86 10.38 1.54 -16.05
CA SER A 86 9.61 2.35 -16.98
C SER A 86 8.16 1.86 -17.16
N TYR A 87 7.89 0.58 -16.91
CA TYR A 87 6.56 -0.03 -16.98
C TYR A 87 5.83 -0.07 -15.62
N CYS A 88 6.47 0.31 -14.51
CA CYS A 88 5.86 0.26 -13.18
C CYS A 88 4.85 1.38 -12.88
N PRO A 89 5.02 2.64 -13.33
CA PRO A 89 4.04 3.69 -13.10
C PRO A 89 2.68 3.38 -13.71
N THR A 90 1.62 3.92 -13.10
CA THR A 90 0.26 3.77 -13.62
C THR A 90 0.14 4.37 -15.03
N THR A 91 -0.49 3.61 -15.94
CA THR A 91 -0.63 4.02 -17.34
C THR A 91 -1.85 4.93 -17.55
N HIS A 92 -2.96 4.63 -16.88
CA HIS A 92 -4.28 5.26 -17.05
C HIS A 92 -4.43 6.60 -16.32
N ARG A 93 -3.56 6.92 -15.36
CA ARG A 93 -3.56 8.19 -14.61
C ARG A 93 -2.14 8.61 -14.26
N ASN A 94 -1.97 9.84 -13.79
CA ASN A 94 -0.71 10.25 -13.18
C ASN A 94 -0.56 9.59 -11.79
N PRO A 95 0.66 9.17 -11.41
CA PRO A 95 0.90 8.50 -10.14
C PRO A 95 0.76 9.46 -8.98
N VAL A 96 0.16 9.01 -7.87
CA VAL A 96 0.08 9.83 -6.66
C VAL A 96 1.45 9.86 -5.99
N MET A 97 1.80 10.99 -5.38
CA MET A 97 2.96 11.10 -4.50
C MET A 97 2.75 10.32 -3.19
N SER A 98 2.72 8.99 -3.29
CA SER A 98 2.53 8.07 -2.17
C SER A 98 3.66 7.05 -2.14
N THR A 99 4.11 6.69 -0.94
CA THR A 99 5.09 5.61 -0.72
C THR A 99 4.58 4.23 -1.16
N LYS A 100 3.27 4.10 -1.39
CA LYS A 100 2.60 2.89 -1.85
C LYS A 100 2.49 2.79 -3.38
N GLU A 101 2.92 3.81 -4.13
CA GLU A 101 2.86 3.84 -5.61
C GLU A 101 4.23 4.10 -6.23
N ALA A 102 4.46 3.62 -7.45
CA ALA A 102 5.65 3.96 -8.23
C ALA A 102 5.61 5.42 -8.68
N PRO A 103 6.75 6.12 -8.75
CA PRO A 103 8.13 5.65 -8.54
C PRO A 103 8.58 5.50 -7.08
N LEU A 104 7.88 6.05 -6.08
CA LEU A 104 8.38 6.09 -4.70
C LEU A 104 8.55 4.70 -4.08
N ILE A 105 7.62 3.77 -4.30
CA ILE A 105 7.73 2.41 -3.78
C ILE A 105 9.01 1.71 -4.25
N LEU A 106 9.44 1.97 -5.49
CA LEU A 106 10.68 1.41 -6.06
C LEU A 106 11.92 1.91 -5.31
N THR A 107 11.86 3.14 -4.77
CA THR A 107 12.94 3.71 -3.97
C THR A 107 13.04 3.10 -2.57
N GLN A 108 12.07 2.30 -2.13
CA GLN A 108 12.02 1.77 -0.76
C GLN A 108 12.47 0.31 -0.64
N ILE A 109 12.57 -0.42 -1.76
CA ILE A 109 12.85 -1.87 -1.76
C ILE A 109 14.26 -2.20 -1.28
N CYS A 110 15.29 -1.59 -1.89
CA CYS A 110 16.68 -1.73 -1.42
C CYS A 110 17.54 -0.56 -1.90
N ARG A 111 18.80 -0.49 -1.44
CA ARG A 111 19.75 0.56 -1.86
C ARG A 111 20.01 0.58 -3.37
N SER A 112 20.15 -0.60 -3.99
CA SER A 112 20.38 -0.71 -5.44
C SER A 112 19.20 -0.18 -6.24
N TRP A 113 17.99 -0.64 -5.92
CA TRP A 113 16.76 -0.19 -6.58
C TRP A 113 16.51 1.30 -6.38
N ARG A 114 16.79 1.83 -5.18
CA ARG A 114 16.76 3.27 -4.92
C ARG A 114 17.66 4.03 -5.87
N SER A 115 18.91 3.59 -6.04
CA SER A 115 19.84 4.22 -6.97
C SER A 115 19.30 4.23 -8.40
N VAL A 116 18.82 3.08 -8.89
CA VAL A 116 18.28 2.94 -10.25
C VAL A 116 17.01 3.77 -10.46
N ALA A 117 16.08 3.75 -9.51
CA ALA A 117 14.84 4.52 -9.60
C ALA A 117 15.12 6.02 -9.62
N LEU A 118 16.05 6.50 -8.78
CA LEU A 118 16.44 7.91 -8.76
C LEU A 118 17.17 8.35 -10.04
N SER A 119 17.90 7.45 -10.70
CA SER A 119 18.58 7.72 -11.98
C SER A 119 17.71 7.43 -13.22
N CYS A 120 16.43 7.11 -13.07
CA CYS A 120 15.52 6.78 -14.17
C CYS A 120 14.55 7.94 -14.43
N PRO A 121 14.83 8.90 -15.34
CA PRO A 121 14.04 10.13 -15.37
C PRO A 121 12.60 9.94 -15.86
N CYS A 122 12.35 8.94 -16.72
CA CYS A 122 11.04 8.71 -17.32
C CYS A 122 9.94 8.39 -16.29
N ILE A 123 10.28 7.72 -15.18
CA ILE A 123 9.30 7.36 -14.14
C ILE A 123 8.90 8.55 -13.25
N TRP A 124 9.65 9.65 -13.30
CA TRP A 124 9.36 10.90 -12.58
C TRP A 124 8.65 11.94 -13.46
N ALA A 125 8.43 11.65 -14.75
CA ALA A 125 7.82 12.59 -15.68
C ALA A 125 6.33 12.83 -15.42
N ARG A 126 5.69 11.97 -14.63
CA ARG A 126 4.26 12.07 -14.31
C ARG A 126 4.08 12.23 -12.81
N ILE A 127 3.12 13.07 -12.40
CA ILE A 127 2.79 13.27 -10.98
C ILE A 127 1.34 13.73 -10.83
N HIS A 128 0.66 13.17 -9.83
CA HIS A 128 -0.59 13.66 -9.30
C HIS A 128 -0.42 14.09 -7.83
N THR A 129 -0.87 15.29 -7.50
CA THR A 129 -0.95 15.75 -6.11
C THR A 129 -2.42 15.92 -5.71
N PRO A 130 -2.94 15.06 -4.82
CA PRO A 130 -4.34 15.12 -4.38
C PRO A 130 -4.57 16.33 -3.47
N GLY A 131 -5.82 16.80 -3.44
CA GLY A 131 -6.22 18.00 -2.71
C GLY A 131 -6.22 17.74 -1.21
N ALA A 132 -6.95 16.72 -0.78
CA ALA A 132 -7.04 16.29 0.62
C ALA A 132 -5.92 15.30 1.00
N PHE A 133 -5.48 15.35 2.25
CA PHE A 133 -4.85 14.20 2.91
C PHE A 133 -5.96 13.23 3.34
N ASP A 134 -5.66 11.94 3.45
CA ASP A 134 -6.46 11.05 4.29
C ASP A 134 -6.59 11.70 5.68
N GLU A 135 -7.82 11.82 6.18
CA GLU A 135 -8.14 12.52 7.43
C GLU A 135 -7.36 11.97 8.64
N ASP A 136 -6.86 10.72 8.54
CA ASP A 136 -6.09 10.02 9.56
C ASP A 136 -4.67 10.59 9.79
N GLU A 137 -4.01 11.21 8.79
CA GLU A 137 -2.66 11.77 8.97
C GLU A 137 -2.66 13.20 9.54
N PHE A 138 -3.77 13.94 9.39
CA PHE A 138 -3.80 15.36 9.75
C PHE A 138 -4.26 15.65 11.17
N GLN A 139 -5.05 14.75 11.79
CA GLN A 139 -5.35 14.87 13.22
C GLN A 139 -4.07 14.86 14.09
N ALA A 140 -2.96 14.34 13.56
CA ALA A 140 -1.68 14.25 14.27
C ALA A 140 -0.85 15.56 14.30
N HIS A 141 -1.05 16.52 13.39
CA HIS A 141 -0.06 17.59 13.18
C HIS A 141 -0.55 19.04 13.28
N GLY A 142 -1.85 19.33 13.19
CA GLY A 142 -2.39 20.67 13.47
C GLY A 142 -1.77 21.83 12.66
N LEU A 143 -1.15 21.55 11.50
CA LEU A 143 -0.44 22.55 10.71
C LEU A 143 -1.42 23.41 9.88
N PRO A 144 -1.15 24.70 9.66
CA PRO A 144 -1.92 25.51 8.71
C PRO A 144 -1.82 24.97 7.27
N CYS A 145 -2.90 25.16 6.48
CA CYS A 145 -2.99 24.75 5.07
C CYS A 145 -1.81 25.25 4.21
N TYR A 146 -1.29 26.45 4.50
CA TYR A 146 -0.19 27.08 3.77
C TYR A 146 1.16 26.35 3.95
N GLU A 147 1.55 25.99 5.18
CA GLU A 147 2.82 25.28 5.45
C GLU A 147 2.81 23.89 4.80
N THR A 148 1.65 23.25 4.83
CA THR A 148 1.45 21.96 4.20
C THR A 148 1.61 22.04 2.67
N MET A 149 1.09 23.11 2.06
CA MET A 149 1.31 23.39 0.65
C MET A 149 2.79 23.67 0.33
N GLN A 150 3.50 24.34 1.24
CA GLN A 150 4.94 24.58 1.07
C GLN A 150 5.72 23.26 0.97
N MET A 151 5.48 22.32 1.89
CA MET A 151 6.09 20.98 1.85
C MET A 151 5.76 20.24 0.55
N ARG A 152 4.50 20.33 0.09
CA ARG A 152 4.10 19.73 -1.19
C ARG A 152 4.86 20.33 -2.37
N CYS A 153 5.01 21.65 -2.41
CA CYS A 153 5.77 22.32 -3.46
C CYS A 153 7.23 21.86 -3.50
N GLU A 154 7.88 21.72 -2.34
CA GLU A 154 9.26 21.20 -2.24
C GLU A 154 9.36 19.76 -2.76
N HIS A 155 8.37 18.91 -2.45
CA HIS A 155 8.32 17.56 -2.97
C HIS A 155 8.05 17.52 -4.49
N ILE A 156 7.15 18.35 -5.02
CA ILE A 156 6.88 18.48 -6.46
C ILE A 156 8.16 18.93 -7.18
N GLN A 157 8.85 19.94 -6.66
CA GLN A 157 10.11 20.43 -7.24
C GLN A 157 11.16 19.32 -7.29
N THR A 158 11.32 18.58 -6.19
CA THR A 158 12.26 17.46 -6.10
C THR A 158 11.88 16.35 -7.10
N TRP A 159 10.59 16.03 -7.21
CA TRP A 159 10.08 15.04 -8.15
C TRP A 159 10.34 15.43 -9.60
N LEU A 160 9.94 16.63 -10.00
CA LEU A 160 10.08 17.10 -11.37
C LEU A 160 11.54 17.35 -11.77
N SER A 161 12.41 17.67 -10.81
CA SER A 161 13.86 17.75 -11.06
C SER A 161 14.45 16.41 -11.48
N ARG A 162 13.92 15.29 -10.95
CA ARG A 162 14.36 13.93 -11.34
C ARG A 162 13.90 13.52 -12.72
N SER A 163 12.87 14.15 -13.27
CA SER A 163 12.42 13.90 -14.65
C SER A 163 13.38 14.42 -15.73
N ALA A 164 14.42 15.15 -15.34
CA ALA A 164 15.48 15.67 -16.21
C ALA A 164 14.92 16.44 -17.43
N THR A 165 15.00 15.88 -18.63
CA THR A 165 14.54 16.50 -19.88
C THR A 165 13.25 15.91 -20.41
N PHE A 166 12.65 14.92 -19.73
CA PHE A 166 11.43 14.27 -20.20
C PHE A 166 10.25 15.26 -20.21
N PRO A 167 9.35 15.17 -21.22
CA PRO A 167 8.08 15.88 -21.20
C PRO A 167 7.25 15.45 -19.99
N ILE A 168 6.71 16.41 -19.24
CA ILE A 168 6.04 16.15 -17.97
C ILE A 168 4.52 16.24 -18.07
N SER A 169 3.83 15.33 -17.37
CA SER A 169 2.38 15.35 -17.22
C SER A 169 2.04 15.52 -15.73
N VAL A 170 1.36 16.62 -15.38
CA VAL A 170 1.12 17.05 -14.01
C VAL A 170 -0.38 17.20 -13.78
N SER A 171 -0.90 16.60 -12.71
CA SER A 171 -2.28 16.85 -12.26
C SER A 171 -2.30 17.28 -10.80
N ILE A 172 -2.85 18.46 -10.51
CA ILE A 172 -2.84 19.03 -9.16
C ILE A 172 -4.25 19.38 -8.73
N ASP A 173 -4.60 18.92 -7.53
CA ASP A 173 -5.85 19.26 -6.87
C ASP A 173 -5.56 20.27 -5.77
N TYR A 174 -6.36 21.33 -5.74
CA TYR A 174 -6.28 22.35 -4.71
C TYR A 174 -6.58 21.74 -3.34
N PRO A 175 -5.79 22.06 -2.30
CA PRO A 175 -6.08 21.58 -0.96
C PRO A 175 -7.37 22.22 -0.46
N TYR A 176 -8.42 21.42 -0.31
CA TYR A 176 -9.59 21.87 0.41
C TYR A 176 -9.24 22.02 1.88
N SER A 177 -9.12 23.26 2.36
CA SER A 177 -9.35 23.50 3.78
C SER A 177 -10.85 23.40 4.05
N ARG A 178 -11.20 23.04 5.29
CA ARG A 178 -12.57 23.21 5.79
C ARG A 178 -12.89 24.71 5.70
N TRP A 179 -13.65 25.10 4.68
CA TRP A 179 -13.94 26.50 4.42
C TRP A 179 -14.69 27.11 5.61
N ASP A 180 -14.05 28.04 6.32
CA ASP A 180 -14.70 28.81 7.38
C ASP A 180 -15.24 30.11 6.76
N PRO A 181 -16.57 30.30 6.75
CA PRO A 181 -17.20 31.53 6.22
C PRO A 181 -16.74 32.81 6.92
N SER A 182 -16.18 32.70 8.14
CA SER A 182 -15.66 33.83 8.91
C SER A 182 -14.21 34.19 8.54
N ASP A 183 -13.50 33.30 7.84
CA ASP A 183 -12.15 33.53 7.34
C ASP A 183 -12.20 34.40 6.08
N ARG A 184 -12.28 35.72 6.27
CA ARG A 184 -12.26 36.72 5.20
C ARG A 184 -10.92 36.84 4.46
N GLN A 185 -9.99 35.88 4.59
CA GLN A 185 -8.63 36.04 4.07
C GLN A 185 -8.41 35.38 2.71
N THR A 186 -8.81 36.10 1.66
CA THR A 186 -8.38 35.93 0.26
C THR A 186 -6.85 35.84 0.09
N SER A 187 -6.09 36.39 1.04
CA SER A 187 -4.63 36.56 0.94
C SER A 187 -3.81 35.27 0.94
N TRP A 188 -4.22 34.21 1.64
CA TRP A 188 -3.42 32.98 1.71
C TRP A 188 -3.70 32.04 0.53
N GLU A 189 -4.92 32.04 0.00
CA GLU A 189 -5.30 31.26 -1.19
C GLU A 189 -4.50 31.73 -2.42
N GLU A 190 -4.39 33.04 -2.61
CA GLU A 190 -3.54 33.65 -3.64
C GLU A 190 -2.06 33.27 -3.46
N LYS A 191 -1.55 33.24 -2.21
CA LYS A 191 -0.17 32.83 -1.92
C LYS A 191 0.07 31.36 -2.24
N ILE A 192 -0.90 30.48 -2.02
CA ILE A 192 -0.83 29.06 -2.39
C ILE A 192 -0.75 28.93 -3.91
N VAL A 193 -1.65 29.57 -4.64
CA VAL A 193 -1.68 29.52 -6.12
C VAL A 193 -0.35 30.05 -6.68
N LYS A 194 0.11 31.19 -6.16
CA LYS A 194 1.40 31.78 -6.54
C LYS A 194 2.57 30.83 -6.28
N ARG A 195 2.67 30.25 -5.09
CA ARG A 195 3.76 29.34 -4.73
C ARG A 195 3.77 28.06 -5.57
N LEU A 196 2.59 27.50 -5.81
CA LEU A 196 2.44 26.34 -6.69
C LEU A 196 2.97 26.66 -8.08
N PHE A 197 2.62 27.83 -8.60
CA PHE A 197 3.04 28.25 -9.92
C PHE A 197 4.55 28.54 -10.00
N GLU A 198 5.12 29.22 -9.01
CA GLU A 198 6.58 29.41 -8.87
C GLU A 198 7.34 28.08 -8.87
N THR A 199 6.70 27.01 -8.38
CA THR A 199 7.26 25.65 -8.36
C THR A 199 7.22 24.98 -9.73
N LEU A 200 6.16 25.19 -10.51
CA LEU A 200 5.94 24.50 -11.78
C LEU A 200 6.54 25.25 -12.98
N SER A 201 6.59 26.58 -12.92
CA SER A 201 7.02 27.43 -14.04
C SER A 201 8.43 27.15 -14.55
N PRO A 202 9.44 26.77 -13.74
CA PRO A 202 10.75 26.40 -14.26
C PRO A 202 10.71 25.17 -15.17
N PHE A 203 9.65 24.37 -15.10
CA PHE A 203 9.45 23.17 -15.90
C PHE A 203 8.53 23.39 -17.11
N ALA A 204 8.00 24.60 -17.30
CA ALA A 204 7.04 24.94 -18.36
C ALA A 204 7.43 24.52 -19.78
N PRO A 205 8.70 24.65 -20.23
CA PRO A 205 9.09 24.20 -21.57
C PRO A 205 8.90 22.70 -21.80
N ARG A 206 8.82 21.91 -20.73
CA ARG A 206 8.63 20.45 -20.77
C ARG A 206 7.20 20.03 -20.51
N TRP A 207 6.28 20.95 -20.23
CA TRP A 207 4.87 20.58 -19.98
C TRP A 207 4.27 19.91 -21.21
N LYS A 208 3.63 18.76 -21.00
CA LYS A 208 2.92 17.99 -22.02
C LYS A 208 1.43 17.93 -21.73
N ASP A 209 1.06 17.50 -20.52
CA ASP A 209 -0.34 17.42 -20.08
C ASP A 209 -0.43 18.03 -18.68
N VAL A 210 -1.14 19.15 -18.52
CA VAL A 210 -1.29 19.83 -17.23
C VAL A 210 -2.75 19.95 -16.89
N GLU A 211 -3.14 19.37 -15.75
CA GLU A 211 -4.48 19.50 -15.18
C GLU A 211 -4.37 20.17 -13.80
N ILE A 212 -5.09 21.27 -13.60
CA ILE A 212 -5.14 21.96 -12.31
C ILE A 212 -6.61 22.13 -11.92
N ARG A 213 -6.97 21.59 -10.76
CA ARG A 213 -8.33 21.66 -10.21
C ARG A 213 -8.33 22.59 -9.01
N LEU A 214 -9.09 23.68 -9.09
CA LEU A 214 -9.14 24.72 -8.06
C LEU A 214 -10.49 25.45 -8.03
N PRO A 215 -10.84 26.13 -6.91
CA PRO A 215 -12.02 26.98 -6.83
C PRO A 215 -12.10 28.02 -7.97
N ALA A 216 -13.30 28.23 -8.50
CA ALA A 216 -13.54 29.09 -9.66
C ALA A 216 -13.05 30.53 -9.48
N ASP A 217 -13.13 31.06 -8.26
CA ASP A 217 -12.72 32.42 -7.93
C ASP A 217 -11.19 32.62 -7.92
N LEU A 218 -10.42 31.53 -7.89
CA LEU A 218 -8.96 31.54 -7.99
C LEU A 218 -8.46 31.37 -9.44
N HIS A 219 -9.34 31.11 -10.41
CA HIS A 219 -8.96 30.95 -11.82
C HIS A 219 -8.24 32.17 -12.41
N PRO A 220 -8.69 33.43 -12.18
CA PRO A 220 -8.01 34.60 -12.73
C PRO A 220 -6.57 34.74 -12.22
N HIS A 221 -6.30 34.37 -10.97
CA HIS A 221 -4.96 34.39 -10.38
C HIS A 221 -4.04 33.37 -11.06
N LEU A 222 -4.59 32.22 -11.44
CA LEU A 222 -3.84 31.19 -12.15
C LEU A 222 -3.53 31.61 -13.59
N GLU A 223 -4.52 32.14 -14.31
CA GLU A 223 -4.33 32.61 -15.70
C GLU A 223 -3.27 33.70 -15.81
N ALA A 224 -3.22 34.64 -14.85
CA ALA A 224 -2.24 35.72 -14.83
C ALA A 224 -0.79 35.21 -14.63
N LEU A 225 -0.61 34.00 -14.10
CA LEU A 225 0.70 33.44 -13.81
C LEU A 225 1.20 32.53 -14.94
N ILE A 226 0.32 31.86 -15.70
CA ILE A 226 0.72 30.91 -16.75
C ILE A 226 1.69 31.56 -17.74
N PRO A 227 2.85 30.95 -18.02
CA PRO A 227 3.80 31.51 -18.97
C PRO A 227 3.27 31.11 -20.35
N VAL A 228 2.46 31.97 -20.96
CA VAL A 228 1.84 31.71 -22.26
C VAL A 228 2.90 31.62 -23.37
N GLU A 229 4.06 32.24 -23.13
CA GLU A 229 5.22 32.19 -24.02
C GLU A 229 6.07 30.95 -23.70
N ASN A 230 6.39 30.14 -24.72
CA ASN A 230 7.27 28.97 -24.65
C ASN A 230 6.70 27.70 -23.97
N LEU A 231 5.56 27.21 -24.45
CA LEU A 231 5.00 25.90 -24.12
C LEU A 231 5.08 24.92 -25.32
N PRO A 232 6.28 24.60 -25.85
CA PRO A 232 6.43 23.89 -27.13
C PRO A 232 5.95 22.44 -27.12
N ASN A 233 5.86 21.82 -25.93
CA ASN A 233 5.48 20.42 -25.76
C ASN A 233 4.04 20.25 -25.27
N LEU A 234 3.34 21.34 -24.95
CA LEU A 234 2.04 21.31 -24.32
C LEU A 234 0.99 20.80 -25.32
N ARG A 235 0.30 19.73 -24.94
CA ARG A 235 -0.79 19.12 -25.72
C ARG A 235 -2.14 19.34 -25.06
N ASN A 236 -2.18 19.26 -23.74
CA ASN A 236 -3.42 19.40 -22.97
C ASN A 236 -3.17 20.32 -21.78
N LEU A 237 -3.96 21.39 -21.69
CA LEU A 237 -4.07 22.23 -20.50
C LEU A 237 -5.54 22.22 -20.06
N LYS A 238 -5.80 21.74 -18.85
CA LYS A 238 -7.14 21.67 -18.28
C LYS A 238 -7.14 22.38 -16.94
N ILE A 239 -7.95 23.43 -16.85
CA ILE A 239 -8.22 24.15 -15.59
C ILE A 239 -9.69 23.90 -15.28
N SER A 240 -9.98 23.17 -14.21
CA SER A 240 -11.37 22.87 -13.84
C SER A 240 -11.74 23.55 -12.52
N ALA A 241 -12.95 24.10 -12.49
CA ALA A 241 -13.56 24.63 -11.30
C ALA A 241 -14.04 23.48 -10.41
N GLU A 242 -13.63 23.51 -9.15
CA GLU A 242 -14.16 22.64 -8.11
C GLU A 242 -15.01 23.46 -7.13
N GLY A 243 -16.18 22.95 -6.74
CA GLY A 243 -17.02 23.60 -5.74
C GLY A 243 -16.33 23.65 -4.38
N ARG A 244 -16.42 24.79 -3.67
CA ARG A 244 -15.92 24.90 -2.30
C ARG A 244 -16.62 23.85 -1.41
N ARG A 245 -15.86 22.96 -0.74
CA ARG A 245 -16.42 22.05 0.26
C ARG A 245 -16.77 22.85 1.52
N ILE A 246 -18.06 23.09 1.76
CA ILE A 246 -18.55 23.79 2.93
C ILE A 246 -18.48 22.86 4.14
N SER A 247 -18.02 23.36 5.28
CA SER A 247 -18.08 22.64 6.52
C SER A 247 -19.51 22.51 7.03
N GLY A 248 -20.04 21.28 7.02
CA GLY A 248 -21.32 20.95 7.66
C GLY A 248 -22.50 20.91 6.70
N LEU A 249 -22.66 19.75 6.05
CA LEU A 249 -23.90 18.99 5.98
C LEU A 249 -23.54 17.51 6.15
#